data_AF-A0A6B1EBQ2-F1
#
_entry.id   AF-A0A6B1EBQ2-F1
#
_cell.length_a   1.000
_cell.length_b   1.000
_cell.length_c   1.000
_cell.angle_alpha   90.00
_cell.angle_beta   90.00
_cell.angle_gamma   90.00
#
_symmetry.space_group_name_H-M   'P 1'
#
loop_
_entity.id
_entity.type
_entity.pdbx_description
1 polymer ?
#
loop_
_entity_poly.entity_id
_entity_poly.type
_entity_poly.pdbx_seq_one_letter_code
_entity_poly.pdbx_strand_id
1 'polypeptide(L)'
;MTDAIKTLLEEAVLIVESATLPDDLRVAAFSKAVDLLAVDRADPSAPTVVRSPQGPATASADWMAALESATRRTREELEEVFFTGEDGTPLIGIDPARLGTGAAVPTRHAILLTAGVRQMGMSESGTSSHVLRDECKRLGVFDTNNFGKTLNSMKDWLNITGSNKSKRVGLKPKGREAFRQLLSDLLSNDGH
;
A
#
# COMPACT_ATOMS: atom_id res chain seq x y z
N MET A 1 -29.08 20.10 -9.56
CA MET A 1 -27.88 19.41 -9.05
C MET A 1 -28.18 18.62 -7.77
N THR A 2 -28.94 19.18 -6.83
CA THR A 2 -29.36 18.50 -5.59
C THR A 2 -30.30 17.31 -5.82
N ASP A 3 -31.15 17.37 -6.85
CA ASP A 3 -32.12 16.30 -7.17
C ASP A 3 -31.43 15.00 -7.62
N ALA A 4 -30.44 15.09 -8.52
CA ALA A 4 -29.71 13.93 -9.03
C ALA A 4 -28.92 13.17 -7.93
N ILE A 5 -28.36 13.90 -6.97
CA ILE A 5 -27.66 13.30 -5.83
C ILE A 5 -28.67 12.60 -4.92
N LYS A 6 -29.85 13.20 -4.70
CA LYS A 6 -30.91 12.59 -3.89
C LYS A 6 -31.40 11.28 -4.51
N THR A 7 -31.66 11.24 -5.81
CA THR A 7 -32.05 10.03 -6.53
C THR A 7 -30.99 8.93 -6.43
N LEU A 8 -29.71 9.30 -6.55
CA LEU A 8 -28.59 8.35 -6.43
C LEU A 8 -28.53 7.71 -5.04
N LEU A 9 -28.71 8.51 -3.99
CA LEU A 9 -28.70 8.00 -2.61
C LEU A 9 -29.91 7.09 -2.33
N GLU A 10 -31.09 7.44 -2.84
CA GLU A 10 -32.31 6.62 -2.69
C GLU A 10 -32.16 5.25 -3.38
N GLU A 11 -31.57 5.21 -4.57
CA GLU A 11 -31.25 3.95 -5.27
C GLU A 11 -30.21 3.11 -4.53
N ALA A 12 -29.15 3.75 -4.01
CA ALA A 12 -28.13 3.04 -3.25
C ALA A 12 -28.71 2.38 -1.97
N VAL A 13 -29.64 3.05 -1.29
CA VAL A 13 -30.37 2.46 -0.15
C VAL A 13 -31.18 1.24 -0.59
N LEU A 14 -31.94 1.36 -1.69
CA LEU A 14 -32.77 0.27 -2.21
C LEU A 14 -31.95 -0.98 -2.59
N ILE A 15 -30.76 -0.80 -3.16
CA ILE A 15 -29.85 -1.90 -3.50
C ILE A 15 -29.36 -2.63 -2.24
N VAL A 16 -29.00 -1.88 -1.19
CA VAL A 16 -28.52 -2.48 0.06
C VAL A 16 -29.64 -3.21 0.81
N GLU A 17 -30.86 -2.65 0.81
CA GLU A 17 -32.02 -3.27 1.45
C GLU A 17 -32.47 -4.54 0.74
N SER A 18 -32.50 -4.54 -0.60
CA SER A 18 -32.87 -5.73 -1.39
C SER A 18 -31.83 -6.86 -1.31
N ALA A 19 -30.55 -6.53 -1.07
CA ALA A 19 -29.48 -7.51 -0.93
C ALA A 19 -29.51 -8.30 0.41
N THR A 20 -30.41 -7.96 1.33
CA THR A 20 -30.61 -8.67 2.62
C THR A 20 -29.32 -8.88 3.41
N LEU A 21 -28.44 -7.87 3.43
CA LEU A 21 -27.11 -7.98 4.03
C LEU A 21 -27.15 -7.87 5.56
N PRO A 22 -26.24 -8.56 6.28
CA PRO A 22 -25.97 -8.31 7.71
C PRO A 22 -25.58 -6.85 7.97
N ASP A 23 -25.99 -6.30 9.12
CA ASP A 23 -25.83 -4.87 9.46
C ASP A 23 -24.38 -4.36 9.35
N ASP A 24 -23.41 -5.20 9.73
CA ASP A 24 -21.98 -4.86 9.68
C ASP A 24 -21.47 -4.60 8.25
N LEU A 25 -22.13 -5.17 7.24
CA LEU A 25 -21.76 -5.02 5.83
C LEU A 25 -22.55 -3.93 5.12
N ARG A 26 -23.64 -3.42 5.70
CA ARG A 26 -24.52 -2.43 5.05
C ARG A 26 -23.80 -1.10 4.79
N VAL A 27 -22.94 -0.67 5.70
CA VAL A 27 -22.16 0.58 5.54
C VAL A 27 -21.16 0.48 4.39
N ALA A 28 -20.44 -0.64 4.31
CA ALA A 28 -19.50 -0.90 3.21
C ALA A 28 -20.22 -1.09 1.87
N ALA A 29 -21.34 -1.82 1.86
CA ALA A 29 -22.15 -2.05 0.68
C ALA A 29 -22.80 -0.76 0.14
N PHE A 30 -23.26 0.12 1.03
CA PHE A 30 -23.83 1.42 0.64
C PHE A 30 -22.80 2.29 -0.07
N SER A 31 -21.60 2.42 0.49
CA SER A 31 -20.52 3.16 -0.16
C SER A 31 -20.21 2.61 -1.55
N LYS A 32 -20.17 1.27 -1.68
CA LYS A 32 -19.88 0.63 -2.96
C LYS A 32 -21.01 0.77 -3.98
N ALA A 33 -22.27 0.74 -3.55
CA ALA A 33 -23.43 0.97 -4.40
C ALA A 33 -23.46 2.39 -4.97
N VAL A 34 -23.12 3.39 -4.15
CA VAL A 34 -22.97 4.79 -4.57
C VAL A 34 -21.90 4.93 -5.65
N ASP A 35 -20.72 4.32 -5.45
CA ASP A 35 -19.63 4.36 -6.43
C ASP A 35 -20.04 3.74 -7.77
N LEU A 36 -20.71 2.59 -7.75
CA LEU A 36 -21.15 1.90 -8.98
C LEU A 36 -22.22 2.70 -9.73
N LEU A 37 -23.19 3.28 -9.03
CA LEU A 37 -24.22 4.11 -9.64
C LEU A 37 -23.66 5.44 -10.18
N ALA A 38 -22.59 5.96 -9.59
CA ALA A 38 -21.90 7.15 -10.09
C ALA A 38 -21.10 6.86 -11.36
N VAL A 39 -20.48 5.68 -11.46
CA VAL A 39 -19.75 5.23 -12.66
C VAL A 39 -20.69 4.93 -13.82
N ASP A 40 -21.84 4.29 -13.57
CA ASP A 40 -22.83 3.97 -14.60
C ASP A 40 -23.48 5.23 -15.22
N ARG A 41 -23.57 6.31 -14.44
CA ARG A 41 -24.09 7.62 -14.89
C ARG A 41 -23.04 8.49 -15.60
N ALA A 42 -21.77 8.10 -15.60
CA ALA A 42 -20.73 8.79 -16.36
C ALA A 42 -20.78 8.32 -17.83
N ASP A 43 -21.22 9.22 -18.71
CA ASP A 43 -21.41 9.03 -20.16
C ASP A 43 -20.30 8.18 -20.85
N PRO A 44 -20.65 7.17 -21.67
CA PRO A 44 -19.69 6.29 -22.32
C PRO A 44 -19.19 6.92 -23.63
N SER A 45 -18.11 7.68 -23.56
CA SER A 45 -17.35 8.08 -24.75
C SER A 45 -15.85 7.97 -24.50
N ALA A 46 -15.40 6.73 -24.31
CA ALA A 46 -14.02 6.32 -24.54
C ALA A 46 -14.02 4.84 -24.99
N PRO A 47 -13.18 4.44 -25.95
CA PRO A 47 -13.25 3.11 -26.53
C PRO A 47 -12.88 2.03 -25.50
N THR A 48 -13.84 1.16 -25.21
CA THR A 48 -13.68 -0.03 -24.38
C THR A 48 -12.76 -1.04 -25.07
N VAL A 49 -11.53 -1.17 -24.56
CA VAL A 49 -10.71 -2.35 -24.80
C VAL A 49 -11.37 -3.50 -24.02
N VAL A 50 -11.93 -4.46 -24.75
CA VAL A 50 -12.47 -5.70 -24.18
C VAL A 50 -11.36 -6.42 -23.42
N ARG A 51 -11.46 -6.48 -22.09
CA ARG A 51 -10.73 -7.45 -21.26
C ARG A 51 -11.74 -8.39 -20.62
N SER A 52 -11.55 -9.68 -20.88
CA SER A 52 -12.33 -10.81 -20.34
C SER A 52 -12.46 -10.76 -18.81
N PRO A 53 -13.55 -11.31 -18.24
CA PRO A 53 -13.80 -11.24 -16.80
C PRO A 53 -12.91 -12.25 -16.07
N GLN A 54 -11.94 -11.75 -15.29
CA GLN A 54 -11.35 -12.50 -14.19
C GLN A 54 -11.91 -11.96 -12.86
N GLY A 55 -12.19 -12.88 -11.94
CA GLY A 55 -12.86 -12.67 -10.65
C GLY A 55 -12.14 -11.73 -9.66
N PRO A 56 -12.56 -11.72 -8.39
CA PRO A 56 -12.54 -10.54 -7.53
C PRO A 56 -11.12 -10.15 -7.11
N ALA A 57 -10.49 -9.29 -7.91
CA ALA A 57 -9.30 -8.53 -7.56
C ALA A 57 -9.68 -7.05 -7.56
N THR A 58 -10.15 -6.52 -6.43
CA THR A 58 -10.59 -5.10 -6.40
C THR A 58 -10.19 -4.35 -5.13
N ALA A 59 -9.08 -4.75 -4.50
CA ALA A 59 -8.40 -3.90 -3.52
C ALA A 59 -6.89 -4.17 -3.45
N SER A 60 -6.46 -5.42 -3.64
CA SER A 60 -5.05 -5.81 -3.58
C SER A 60 -4.20 -5.32 -4.77
N ALA A 61 -4.81 -5.03 -5.93
CA ALA A 61 -4.10 -4.80 -7.18
C ALA A 61 -3.72 -3.32 -7.45
N ASP A 62 -4.36 -2.34 -6.81
CA ASP A 62 -4.18 -0.93 -7.15
C ASP A 62 -2.80 -0.40 -6.71
N TRP A 63 -2.31 -0.83 -5.54
CA TRP A 63 -1.01 -0.37 -5.05
C TRP A 63 0.14 -0.97 -5.84
N MET A 64 -0.02 -2.19 -6.34
CA MET A 64 1.01 -2.89 -7.10
C MET A 64 1.17 -2.24 -8.48
N ALA A 65 0.08 -1.93 -9.17
CA ALA A 65 0.11 -1.19 -10.43
C ALA A 65 0.76 0.20 -10.31
N ALA A 66 0.47 0.91 -9.22
CA ALA A 66 1.11 2.19 -8.93
C ALA A 66 2.62 2.02 -8.65
N LEU A 67 3.00 0.96 -7.93
CA LEU A 67 4.40 0.65 -7.66
C LEU A 67 5.18 0.27 -8.92
N GLU A 68 4.60 -0.56 -9.81
CA GLU A 68 5.16 -0.90 -11.13
C GLU A 68 5.50 0.39 -11.90
N SER A 69 4.54 1.31 -11.99
CA SER A 69 4.75 2.60 -12.65
C SER A 69 5.86 3.44 -11.99
N ALA A 70 5.88 3.51 -10.66
CA ALA A 70 6.83 4.34 -9.91
C ALA A 70 8.27 3.80 -9.88
N THR A 71 8.43 2.47 -10.03
CA THR A 71 9.71 1.76 -9.93
C THR A 71 10.24 1.27 -11.27
N ARG A 72 9.39 1.21 -12.30
CA ARG A 72 9.66 0.59 -13.60
C ARG A 72 10.07 -0.88 -13.47
N ARG A 73 9.45 -1.58 -12.53
CA ARG A 73 9.56 -3.02 -12.31
C ARG A 73 8.28 -3.72 -12.75
N THR A 74 8.38 -4.98 -13.13
CA THR A 74 7.21 -5.79 -13.47
C THR A 74 6.50 -6.28 -12.20
N ARG A 75 5.24 -6.68 -12.34
CA ARG A 75 4.48 -7.31 -11.27
C ARG A 75 5.22 -8.50 -10.67
N GLU A 76 5.75 -9.36 -11.52
CA GLU A 76 6.42 -10.60 -11.13
C GLU A 76 7.64 -10.28 -10.25
N GLU A 77 8.48 -9.33 -10.67
CA GLU A 77 9.62 -8.86 -9.85
C GLU A 77 9.14 -8.31 -8.50
N LEU A 78 8.07 -7.53 -8.48
CA LEU A 78 7.58 -6.93 -7.23
C LEU A 78 6.92 -7.95 -6.30
N GLU A 79 6.30 -8.99 -6.84
CA GLU A 79 5.72 -10.11 -6.08
C GLU A 79 6.78 -11.02 -5.44
N GLU A 80 8.01 -11.03 -5.97
CA GLU A 80 9.14 -11.68 -5.29
C GLU A 80 9.51 -10.95 -3.98
N VAL A 81 9.27 -9.64 -3.90
CA VAL A 81 9.65 -8.81 -2.75
C VAL A 81 8.48 -8.54 -1.80
N PHE A 82 7.28 -8.39 -2.35
CA PHE A 82 6.10 -7.96 -1.61
C PHE A 82 4.92 -8.87 -1.86
N PHE A 83 4.04 -8.96 -0.86
CA PHE A 83 2.74 -9.59 -1.00
C PHE A 83 1.66 -8.70 -0.38
N THR A 84 0.40 -9.00 -0.69
CA THR A 84 -0.73 -8.31 -0.08
C THR A 84 -1.14 -9.03 1.21
N GLY A 85 -1.16 -8.30 2.32
CA GLY A 85 -1.70 -8.79 3.59
C GLY A 85 -3.23 -8.94 3.57
N GLU A 86 -3.78 -9.54 4.63
CA GLU A 86 -5.22 -9.78 4.76
C GLU A 86 -6.05 -8.49 4.71
N ASP A 87 -5.47 -7.37 5.15
CA ASP A 87 -6.08 -6.04 5.17
C ASP A 87 -5.90 -5.27 3.85
N GLY A 88 -5.36 -5.92 2.81
CA GLY A 88 -5.10 -5.29 1.52
C GLY A 88 -3.83 -4.42 1.50
N THR A 89 -3.03 -4.42 2.57
CA THR A 89 -1.81 -3.60 2.64
C THR A 89 -0.56 -4.35 2.15
N PRO A 90 0.44 -3.64 1.60
CA PRO A 90 1.68 -4.26 1.16
C PRO A 90 2.54 -4.67 2.35
N LEU A 91 2.99 -5.92 2.34
CA LEU A 91 3.91 -6.52 3.29
C LEU A 91 5.13 -7.08 2.56
N ILE A 92 6.28 -7.16 3.23
CA ILE A 92 7.55 -7.67 2.69
C ILE A 92 7.55 -9.21 2.73
N GLY A 93 7.70 -9.86 1.58
CA GLY A 93 7.63 -11.31 1.40
C GLY A 93 8.96 -12.07 1.47
N ILE A 94 10.10 -11.36 1.56
CA ILE A 94 11.43 -11.99 1.50
C ILE A 94 11.92 -12.47 2.86
N ASP A 95 12.86 -13.42 2.82
CA ASP A 95 13.62 -13.86 3.99
C ASP A 95 14.34 -12.66 4.64
N PRO A 96 14.21 -12.46 5.97
CA PRO A 96 14.91 -11.39 6.69
C PRO A 96 16.43 -11.36 6.49
N ALA A 97 17.09 -12.50 6.21
CA ALA A 97 18.52 -12.57 5.91
C ALA A 97 18.89 -11.80 4.62
N ARG A 98 17.96 -11.69 3.67
CA ARG A 98 18.15 -10.91 2.43
C ARG A 98 18.09 -9.40 2.66
N LEU A 99 17.53 -8.95 3.79
CA LEU A 99 17.54 -7.54 4.16
C LEU A 99 18.93 -7.06 4.60
N GLY A 100 19.96 -7.92 4.57
CA GLY A 100 21.35 -7.59 4.81
C GLY A 100 21.85 -8.07 6.16
N THR A 101 23.14 -7.84 6.41
CA THR A 101 23.81 -8.34 7.62
C THR A 101 24.23 -7.19 8.54
N GLY A 102 24.24 -7.46 9.85
CA GLY A 102 24.60 -6.49 10.89
C GLY A 102 23.41 -5.91 11.64
N ALA A 103 23.66 -5.41 12.85
CA ALA A 103 22.63 -5.16 13.86
C ALA A 103 21.50 -4.18 13.44
N ALA A 104 21.78 -3.20 12.58
CA ALA A 104 20.81 -2.18 12.19
C ALA A 104 20.43 -2.20 10.70
N VAL A 105 21.13 -2.99 9.87
CA VAL A 105 20.93 -2.99 8.41
C VAL A 105 19.55 -3.56 8.05
N PRO A 106 19.13 -4.74 8.54
CA PRO A 106 17.81 -5.29 8.21
C PRO A 106 16.65 -4.37 8.60
N THR A 107 16.73 -3.76 9.79
CA THR A 107 15.70 -2.81 10.24
C THR A 107 15.62 -1.59 9.34
N ARG A 108 16.76 -1.04 8.87
CA ARG A 108 16.77 0.10 7.93
C ARG A 108 16.15 -0.27 6.59
N HIS A 109 16.48 -1.44 6.06
CA HIS A 109 15.94 -1.92 4.80
C HIS A 109 14.45 -2.20 4.91
N ALA A 110 13.99 -2.86 5.99
CA ALA A 110 12.57 -3.02 6.27
C ALA A 110 11.84 -1.67 6.31
N ILE A 111 12.34 -0.70 7.08
CA ILE A 111 11.76 0.65 7.14
C ILE A 111 11.68 1.30 5.76
N LEU A 112 12.75 1.22 4.97
CA LEU A 112 12.84 1.82 3.65
C LEU A 112 11.85 1.19 2.67
N LEU A 113 11.77 -0.15 2.67
CA LEU A 113 10.84 -0.92 1.84
C LEU A 113 9.40 -0.60 2.20
N THR A 114 9.03 -0.69 3.49
CA THR A 114 7.66 -0.42 3.95
C THR A 114 7.23 1.02 3.67
N ALA A 115 8.09 2.01 3.97
CA ALA A 115 7.76 3.41 3.69
C ALA A 115 7.68 3.68 2.18
N GLY A 116 8.56 3.06 1.38
CA GLY A 116 8.59 3.22 -0.07
C GLY A 116 7.38 2.64 -0.76
N VAL A 117 7.02 1.40 -0.45
CA VAL A 117 5.85 0.74 -1.06
C VAL A 117 4.55 1.45 -0.71
N ARG A 118 4.40 1.94 0.53
CA ARG A 118 3.19 2.68 0.92
C ARG A 118 3.14 4.07 0.29
N GLN A 119 4.26 4.78 0.21
CA GLN A 119 4.26 6.11 -0.40
C GLN A 119 4.08 6.07 -1.91
N MET A 120 4.67 5.10 -2.61
CA MET A 120 4.63 5.04 -4.08
C MET A 120 3.52 4.14 -4.62
N GLY A 121 3.19 3.05 -3.92
CA GLY A 121 2.09 2.16 -4.28
C GLY A 121 0.75 2.67 -3.76
N MET A 122 0.67 3.08 -2.49
CA MET A 122 -0.60 3.52 -1.89
C MET A 122 -0.81 5.03 -1.89
N SER A 123 0.11 5.81 -2.48
CA SER A 123 0.09 7.28 -2.47
C SER A 123 -0.01 7.88 -1.06
N GLU A 124 0.49 7.18 -0.03
CA GLU A 124 0.50 7.70 1.34
C GLU A 124 1.50 8.85 1.49
N SER A 125 1.09 9.94 2.13
CA SER A 125 1.97 11.08 2.43
C SER A 125 3.05 10.78 3.48
N GLY A 126 2.91 9.68 4.21
CA GLY A 126 3.91 9.15 5.11
C GLY A 126 3.36 8.02 5.96
N THR A 127 4.18 7.04 6.29
CA THR A 127 3.81 5.84 7.04
C THR A 127 3.94 6.07 8.53
N SER A 128 2.98 5.57 9.32
CA SER A 128 3.04 5.71 10.78
C SER A 128 4.21 4.89 11.36
N SER A 129 4.83 5.40 12.42
CA SER A 129 5.87 4.66 13.13
C SER A 129 5.34 3.37 13.78
N HIS A 130 4.03 3.20 13.96
CA HIS A 130 3.45 1.95 14.44
C HIS A 130 3.54 0.86 13.37
N VAL A 131 3.07 1.18 12.15
CA VAL A 131 3.12 0.27 10.98
C VAL A 131 4.55 -0.18 10.70
N LEU A 132 5.52 0.74 10.72
CA LEU A 132 6.93 0.39 10.52
C LEU A 132 7.45 -0.60 11.58
N ARG A 133 7.04 -0.43 12.85
CA ARG A 133 7.47 -1.33 13.93
C ARG A 133 6.83 -2.69 13.79
N ASP A 134 5.53 -2.73 13.48
CA ASP A 134 4.81 -4.00 13.38
C ASP A 134 5.35 -4.83 12.21
N GLU A 135 5.68 -4.17 11.10
CA GLU A 135 6.30 -4.85 9.98
C GLU A 135 7.71 -5.35 10.30
N CYS A 136 8.54 -4.53 10.98
CA CYS A 136 9.83 -5.00 11.47
C CYS A 136 9.69 -6.18 12.45
N LYS A 137 8.64 -6.22 13.29
CA LYS A 137 8.40 -7.31 14.24
C LYS A 137 7.98 -8.58 13.51
N ARG A 138 7.10 -8.47 12.51
CA ARG A 138 6.66 -9.58 11.68
C ARG A 138 7.84 -10.25 10.98
N LEU A 139 8.78 -9.45 10.51
CA LEU A 139 10.03 -9.91 9.90
C LEU A 139 11.10 -10.36 10.92
N GLY A 140 10.88 -10.22 12.23
CA GLY A 140 11.87 -10.56 13.25
C GLY A 140 13.11 -9.64 13.31
N VAL A 141 13.07 -8.49 12.63
CA VAL A 141 14.19 -7.51 12.54
C VAL A 141 13.99 -6.29 13.44
N PHE A 142 12.98 -6.32 14.32
CA PHE A 142 12.66 -5.20 15.19
C PHE A 142 13.58 -5.12 16.41
N ASP A 143 14.46 -4.12 16.43
CA ASP A 143 15.22 -3.75 17.62
C ASP A 143 14.46 -2.68 18.43
N THR A 144 13.76 -3.12 19.48
CA THR A 144 12.98 -2.24 20.37
C THR A 144 13.81 -1.09 20.94
N ASN A 145 15.06 -1.35 21.32
CA ASN A 145 15.90 -0.39 22.03
C ASN A 145 16.58 0.60 21.08
N ASN A 146 16.83 0.20 19.83
CA ASN A 146 17.55 1.02 18.86
C ASN A 146 16.67 1.55 17.72
N PHE A 147 15.41 1.13 17.57
CA PHE A 147 14.54 1.57 16.47
C PHE A 147 14.50 3.09 16.30
N GLY A 148 14.36 3.84 17.39
CA GLY A 148 14.35 5.30 17.35
C GLY A 148 15.67 5.89 16.83
N LYS A 149 16.81 5.30 17.23
CA LYS A 149 18.15 5.70 16.74
C LYS A 149 18.31 5.34 15.27
N THR A 150 17.90 4.15 14.87
CA THR A 150 17.90 3.69 13.48
C THR A 150 17.13 4.65 12.59
N LEU A 151 15.89 5.00 12.97
CA LEU A 151 15.07 5.96 12.24
C LEU A 151 15.74 7.33 12.13
N ASN A 152 16.32 7.81 13.22
CA ASN A 152 17.03 9.10 13.24
C ASN A 152 18.31 9.10 12.40
N SER A 153 18.98 7.95 12.24
CA SER A 153 20.15 7.81 11.37
C SER A 153 19.82 7.90 9.88
N MET A 154 18.55 7.68 9.53
CA MET A 154 18.07 7.71 8.13
C MET A 154 17.50 9.08 7.73
N LYS A 155 17.71 10.16 8.51
CA LYS A 155 17.13 11.51 8.25
C LYS A 155 17.48 12.10 6.90
N ASP A 156 18.56 11.68 6.25
CA ASP A 156 18.91 12.13 4.90
C ASP A 156 17.98 11.53 3.83
N TRP A 157 17.40 10.37 4.12
CA TRP A 157 16.45 9.66 3.26
C TRP A 157 15.01 9.88 3.67
N LEU A 158 14.77 10.16 4.96
CA LEU A 158 13.44 10.23 5.55
C LEU A 158 13.05 11.67 5.91
N ASN A 159 11.79 12.01 5.63
CA ASN A 159 11.09 13.12 6.24
C ASN A 159 10.29 12.59 7.44
N ILE A 160 10.72 12.93 8.66
CA ILE A 160 10.08 12.48 9.89
C ILE A 160 9.24 13.63 10.44
N THR A 161 7.93 13.45 10.53
CA THR A 161 6.98 14.44 11.04
C THR A 161 6.21 13.91 12.25
N GLY A 162 5.58 14.79 13.01
CA GLY A 162 4.80 14.42 14.20
C GLY A 162 5.64 14.19 15.47
N SER A 163 4.95 13.95 16.58
CA SER A 163 5.56 13.73 17.91
C SER A 163 5.58 12.23 18.25
N ASN A 164 6.22 11.83 19.36
CA ASN A 164 6.52 10.43 19.70
C ASN A 164 5.43 9.39 19.36
N LYS A 165 4.16 9.68 19.62
CA LYS A 165 3.02 8.78 19.36
C LYS A 165 2.38 8.96 17.98
N SER A 166 2.53 10.11 17.35
CA SER A 166 1.98 10.45 16.02
C SER A 166 3.06 10.52 14.94
N LYS A 167 4.24 9.94 15.20
CA LYS A 167 5.39 10.03 14.30
C LYS A 167 5.05 9.36 12.97
N ARG A 168 5.23 10.09 11.88
CA ARG A 168 5.10 9.63 10.51
C ARG A 168 6.40 9.78 9.75
N VAL A 169 6.59 8.93 8.77
CA VAL A 169 7.84 8.79 8.02
C VAL A 169 7.49 8.77 6.55
N GLY A 170 7.91 9.78 5.81
CA GLY A 170 7.89 9.80 4.35
C GLY A 170 9.31 9.69 3.78
N LEU A 171 9.45 9.22 2.55
CA LEU A 171 10.69 9.24 1.79
C LEU A 171 10.89 10.60 1.11
N LYS A 172 12.09 11.15 1.30
CA LYS A 172 12.65 12.26 0.50
C LYS A 172 13.03 11.75 -0.90
N PRO A 173 13.38 12.62 -1.86
CA PRO A 173 13.91 12.20 -3.16
C PRO A 173 15.07 11.20 -3.06
N LYS A 174 16.05 11.45 -2.18
CA LYS A 174 17.16 10.50 -1.92
C LYS A 174 16.68 9.17 -1.34
N GLY A 175 15.66 9.17 -0.48
CA GLY A 175 15.09 7.95 0.07
C GLY A 175 14.35 7.12 -0.98
N ARG A 176 13.61 7.77 -1.89
CA ARG A 176 12.97 7.08 -3.02
C ARG A 176 14.00 6.42 -3.93
N GLU A 177 15.13 7.07 -4.15
CA GLU A 177 16.22 6.48 -4.92
C GLU A 177 16.87 5.30 -4.21
N ALA A 178 17.18 5.45 -2.91
CA ALA A 178 17.69 4.36 -2.09
C ALA A 178 16.74 3.15 -2.06
N PHE A 179 15.41 3.38 -2.05
CA PHE A 179 14.42 2.32 -2.16
C PHE A 179 14.52 1.57 -3.49
N ARG A 180 14.61 2.28 -4.63
CA ARG A 180 14.75 1.65 -5.95
C ARG A 180 16.05 0.86 -6.08
N GLN A 181 17.13 1.40 -5.53
CA GLN A 181 18.41 0.69 -5.50
C GLN A 181 18.28 -0.59 -4.68
N LEU A 182 17.70 -0.52 -3.47
CA LEU A 182 17.50 -1.68 -2.62
C LEU A 182 16.63 -2.76 -3.30
N LEU A 183 15.55 -2.38 -4.00
CA LEU A 183 14.78 -3.34 -4.79
C LEU A 183 15.63 -4.01 -5.87
N SER A 184 16.44 -3.22 -6.58
CA SER A 184 17.31 -3.75 -7.63
C SER A 184 18.34 -4.73 -7.08
N ASP A 185 18.92 -4.43 -5.92
CA ASP A 185 19.90 -5.29 -5.24
C ASP A 185 19.25 -6.61 -4.76
N LEU A 186 18.02 -6.53 -4.23
CA LEU A 186 17.27 -7.70 -3.76
C LEU A 186 16.93 -8.65 -4.91
N LEU A 187 16.46 -8.11 -6.03
CA LEU A 187 16.09 -8.88 -7.23
C LEU A 187 17.30 -9.45 -7.97
N SER A 188 18.45 -8.79 -7.90
CA SER A 188 19.67 -9.28 -8.55
C SER A 188 20.34 -10.43 -7.79
N ASN A 189 20.12 -10.53 -6.48
CA ASN A 189 20.77 -11.51 -5.60
C ASN A 189 20.06 -12.87 -5.51
N ASP A 190 18.88 -13.06 -6.13
CA ASP A 190 18.19 -14.36 -6.20
C ASP A 190 18.72 -15.28 -7.32
N GLY A 191 19.80 -14.88 -8.02
CA GLY A 191 20.40 -15.61 -9.14
C GLY A 191 21.60 -16.51 -8.81
N HIS A 192 21.84 -16.88 -7.55
CA HIS A 192 22.98 -17.74 -7.15
C HIS A 192 22.56 -18.98 -6.35
#